data_AF-A0A1S2VRH8-F1
#
_entry.id   AF-A0A1S2VRH8-F1
#
_cell.length_a   1.000
_cell.length_b   1.000
_cell.length_c   1.000
_cell.angle_alpha   90.00
_cell.angle_beta   90.00
_cell.angle_gamma   90.00
#
_symmetry.space_group_name_H-M   'P 1'
#
loop_
_entity.id
_entity.type
_entity.pdbx_description
1 polymer ?
#
loop_
_entity_poly.entity_id
_entity_poly.type
_entity_poly.pdbx_seq_one_letter_code
_entity_poly.pdbx_strand_id
1 'polypeptide(L)'
;MKTVVSQQISDYHLLHRIWQSELRTAEQQLGVYRDMLDAVNNPQAARQSARLADEIDHYKRLVPEILHEMHDVDVEMVVAIRNQERMDQETRKDQRYLQEKMDDFDANYQRFRQQIRRFLAETLIHPL
;
A
#
# COMPACT_ATOMS: atom_id res chain seq x y z
N MET A 1 19.40 -25.65 13.59
CA MET A 1 18.11 -25.66 12.87
C MET A 1 17.08 -24.69 13.44
N LYS A 2 16.97 -24.50 14.78
CA LYS A 2 16.07 -23.51 15.41
C LYS A 2 16.41 -22.04 15.07
N THR A 3 17.68 -21.71 14.90
CA THR A 3 18.15 -20.33 14.66
C THR A 3 17.73 -19.75 13.30
N VAL A 4 17.66 -20.59 12.25
CA VAL A 4 17.35 -20.14 10.87
C VAL A 4 15.86 -19.82 10.71
N VAL A 5 14.99 -20.65 11.30
CA VAL A 5 13.53 -20.42 11.28
C VAL A 5 13.16 -19.17 12.06
N SER A 6 13.81 -18.95 13.21
CA SER A 6 13.62 -17.74 14.02
C SER A 6 14.08 -16.46 13.30
N GLN A 7 15.14 -16.55 12.48
CA GLN A 7 15.65 -15.42 11.72
C GLN A 7 14.70 -15.03 10.58
N GLN A 8 14.28 -16.00 9.75
CA GLN A 8 13.35 -15.75 8.63
C GLN A 8 12.02 -15.13 9.08
N ILE A 9 11.48 -15.60 10.19
CA ILE A 9 10.25 -15.08 10.75
C ILE A 9 10.44 -13.66 11.31
N SER A 10 11.60 -13.37 11.90
CA SER A 10 11.94 -12.00 12.34
C SER A 10 12.08 -11.05 11.15
N ASP A 11 12.64 -11.53 10.04
CA ASP A 11 12.81 -10.75 8.80
C ASP A 11 11.45 -10.40 8.17
N TYR A 12 10.51 -11.36 8.10
CA TYR A 12 9.15 -11.12 7.61
C TYR A 12 8.36 -10.17 8.51
N HIS A 13 8.42 -10.33 9.83
CA HIS A 13 7.76 -9.37 10.73
C HIS A 13 8.32 -7.96 10.61
N LEU A 14 9.64 -7.81 10.45
CA LEU A 14 10.24 -6.49 10.19
C LEU A 14 9.72 -5.91 8.87
N LEU A 15 9.68 -6.73 7.82
CA LEU A 15 9.17 -6.35 6.50
C LEU A 15 7.70 -5.90 6.56
N HIS A 16 6.84 -6.65 7.26
CA HIS A 16 5.44 -6.29 7.46
C HIS A 16 5.28 -4.95 8.18
N ARG A 17 6.11 -4.68 9.20
CA ARG A 17 6.08 -3.37 9.87
C ARG A 17 6.49 -2.22 8.96
N ILE A 18 7.45 -2.45 8.07
CA ILE A 18 7.85 -1.47 7.05
C ILE A 18 6.67 -1.22 6.10
N TRP A 19 6.09 -2.27 5.53
CA TRP A 19 4.96 -2.15 4.61
C TRP A 19 3.72 -1.51 5.26
N GLN A 20 3.41 -1.84 6.52
CA GLN A 20 2.34 -1.16 7.27
C GLN A 20 2.57 0.35 7.36
N SER A 21 3.82 0.77 7.62
CA SER A 21 4.19 2.18 7.68
C SER A 21 4.04 2.87 6.32
N GLU A 22 4.46 2.20 5.25
CA GLU A 22 4.33 2.70 3.88
C GLU A 22 2.85 2.84 3.47
N LEU A 23 2.03 1.83 3.72
CA LEU A 23 0.60 1.82 3.43
C LEU A 23 -0.15 2.91 4.20
N ARG A 24 0.15 3.10 5.48
CA ARG A 24 -0.44 4.19 6.30
C ARG A 24 -0.01 5.58 5.79
N THR A 25 1.23 5.71 5.35
CA THR A 25 1.72 6.95 4.73
C THR A 25 0.96 7.22 3.42
N ALA A 26 0.76 6.19 2.60
CA ALA A 26 -0.01 6.29 1.37
C ALA A 26 -1.47 6.71 1.64
N GLU A 27 -2.11 6.11 2.64
CA GLU A 27 -3.48 6.47 3.06
C GLU A 27 -3.60 7.95 3.43
N GLN A 28 -2.67 8.47 4.24
CA GLN A 28 -2.64 9.89 4.60
C GLN A 28 -2.44 10.78 3.38
N GLN A 29 -1.52 10.42 2.49
CA GLN A 29 -1.26 11.15 1.25
C GLN A 29 -2.49 11.18 0.32
N LEU A 30 -3.24 10.07 0.23
CA LEU A 30 -4.47 10.00 -0.56
C LEU A 30 -5.55 10.95 -0.04
N GLY A 31 -5.64 11.14 1.29
CA GLY A 31 -6.51 12.16 1.88
C GLY A 31 -6.13 13.57 1.41
N VAL A 32 -4.84 13.93 1.56
CA VAL A 32 -4.33 15.23 1.11
C VAL A 32 -4.56 15.45 -0.38
N TYR A 33 -4.31 14.44 -1.21
CA TYR A 33 -4.53 14.54 -2.65
C TYR A 33 -6.00 14.73 -3.01
N ARG A 34 -6.92 14.11 -2.26
CA ARG A 34 -8.35 14.32 -2.48
C ARG A 34 -8.74 15.77 -2.20
N ASP A 35 -8.32 16.30 -1.06
CA ASP A 35 -8.60 17.67 -0.67
C ASP A 35 -8.04 18.67 -1.69
N MET A 36 -6.83 18.40 -2.22
CA MET A 36 -6.22 19.22 -3.27
C MET A 36 -6.97 19.13 -4.60
N LEU A 37 -7.45 17.95 -4.99
CA LEU A 37 -8.26 17.78 -6.20
C LEU A 37 -9.61 18.48 -6.09
N ASP A 38 -10.27 18.39 -4.94
CA ASP A 38 -11.54 19.04 -4.69
C ASP A 38 -11.41 20.59 -4.71
N ALA A 39 -10.21 21.11 -4.43
CA ALA A 39 -9.88 22.53 -4.56
C ALA A 39 -9.59 22.99 -6.00
N VAL A 40 -9.45 22.08 -6.97
CA VAL A 40 -9.22 22.43 -8.38
C VAL A 40 -10.52 22.96 -8.99
N ASN A 41 -10.61 24.28 -9.12
CA ASN A 41 -11.73 24.95 -9.79
C ASN A 41 -11.42 25.25 -11.26
N ASN A 42 -11.15 24.21 -12.06
CA ASN A 42 -10.88 24.34 -13.50
C ASN A 42 -11.77 23.40 -14.33
N PRO A 43 -12.78 23.93 -15.06
CA PRO A 43 -13.67 23.12 -15.90
C PRO A 43 -12.96 22.32 -17.00
N GLN A 44 -11.85 22.84 -17.54
CA GLN A 44 -11.07 22.14 -18.57
C GLN A 44 -10.34 20.92 -18.01
N ALA A 45 -10.07 20.91 -16.70
CA ALA A 45 -9.39 19.84 -15.99
C ALA A 45 -10.36 18.78 -15.42
N ALA A 46 -11.69 18.98 -15.54
CA ALA A 46 -12.70 18.17 -14.86
C ALA A 46 -12.60 16.66 -15.16
N ARG A 47 -12.35 16.28 -16.43
CA ARG A 47 -12.21 14.85 -16.80
C ARG A 47 -10.98 14.21 -16.15
N GLN A 48 -9.85 14.91 -16.15
CA GLN A 48 -8.61 14.40 -15.57
C GLN A 48 -8.72 14.35 -14.04
N SER A 49 -9.34 15.35 -13.42
CA SER A 49 -9.63 15.38 -11.99
C SER A 49 -10.51 14.19 -11.58
N ALA A 50 -11.60 13.91 -12.31
CA ALA A 50 -12.46 12.77 -12.05
C ALA A 50 -11.71 11.43 -12.13
N ARG A 51 -10.87 11.24 -13.16
CA ARG A 51 -10.04 10.04 -13.26
C ARG A 51 -9.08 9.88 -12.07
N LEU A 52 -8.41 10.97 -11.66
CA LEU A 52 -7.50 10.93 -10.51
C LEU A 52 -8.26 10.67 -9.20
N ALA A 53 -9.50 11.17 -9.08
CA ALA A 53 -10.37 10.87 -7.97
C ALA A 53 -10.75 9.37 -7.91
N ASP A 54 -11.08 8.76 -9.06
CA ASP A 54 -11.33 7.32 -9.14
C ASP A 54 -10.10 6.49 -8.75
N GLU A 55 -8.90 6.92 -9.17
CA GLU A 55 -7.64 6.27 -8.77
C GLU A 55 -7.39 6.41 -7.25
N ILE A 56 -7.69 7.56 -6.65
CA ILE A 56 -7.65 7.74 -5.18
C ILE A 56 -8.60 6.74 -4.50
N ASP A 57 -9.83 6.62 -4.98
CA ASP A 57 -10.85 5.75 -4.39
C ASP A 57 -10.52 4.26 -4.60
N HIS A 58 -9.77 3.91 -5.65
CA HIS A 58 -9.15 2.60 -5.79
C HIS A 58 -8.12 2.34 -4.67
N TYR A 59 -7.14 3.22 -4.48
CA TYR A 59 -6.11 3.00 -3.44
C TYR A 59 -6.67 3.05 -2.02
N LYS A 60 -7.70 3.88 -1.75
CA LYS A 60 -8.41 3.90 -0.45
C LYS A 60 -9.09 2.58 -0.11
N ARG A 61 -9.45 1.77 -1.11
CA ARG A 61 -9.98 0.41 -0.91
C ARG A 61 -8.86 -0.62 -0.80
N LEU A 62 -7.83 -0.47 -1.63
CA LEU A 62 -6.72 -1.42 -1.71
C LEU A 62 -5.84 -1.41 -0.44
N VAL A 63 -5.57 -0.24 0.14
CA VAL A 63 -4.71 -0.14 1.33
C VAL A 63 -5.26 -0.94 2.53
N PRO A 64 -6.54 -0.78 2.94
CA PRO A 64 -7.13 -1.61 3.98
C PRO A 64 -7.12 -3.11 3.68
N GLU A 65 -7.32 -3.48 2.41
CA GLU A 65 -7.30 -4.88 1.98
C GLU A 65 -5.91 -5.51 2.19
N ILE A 66 -4.85 -4.84 1.76
CA ILE A 66 -3.46 -5.32 1.96
C ILE A 66 -3.12 -5.38 3.45
N LEU A 67 -3.54 -4.38 4.24
CA LEU A 67 -3.31 -4.37 5.68
C LEU A 67 -4.02 -5.53 6.38
N HIS A 68 -5.22 -5.90 5.91
CA HIS A 68 -5.95 -7.04 6.44
C HIS A 68 -5.26 -8.37 6.11
N GLU A 69 -4.89 -8.59 4.85
CA GLU A 69 -4.16 -9.80 4.44
C GLU A 69 -2.84 -9.95 5.20
N MET A 70 -2.11 -8.85 5.39
CA MET A 70 -0.88 -8.86 6.17
C MET A 70 -1.10 -9.21 7.64
N HIS A 71 -2.21 -8.76 8.23
CA HIS A 71 -2.57 -9.14 9.59
C HIS A 71 -2.85 -10.65 9.69
N ASP A 72 -3.56 -11.22 8.72
CA ASP A 72 -3.90 -12.64 8.70
C ASP A 72 -2.61 -13.49 8.61
N VAL A 73 -1.69 -13.14 7.71
CA VAL A 73 -0.38 -13.80 7.60
C VAL A 73 0.44 -13.64 8.89
N ASP A 74 0.46 -12.46 9.51
CA ASP A 74 1.15 -12.25 10.80
C ASP A 74 0.56 -13.15 11.91
N VAL A 75 -0.76 -13.32 11.96
CA VAL A 75 -1.43 -14.17 12.95
C VAL A 75 -1.04 -15.63 12.76
N GLU A 76 -1.08 -16.15 11.53
CA GLU A 76 -0.66 -17.51 11.21
C GLU A 76 0.80 -17.77 11.58
N MET A 77 1.67 -16.82 11.23
CA MET A 77 3.09 -16.89 11.58
C MET A 77 3.32 -16.96 13.09
N VAL A 78 2.62 -16.12 13.87
CA VAL A 78 2.71 -16.13 15.33
C VAL A 78 2.24 -17.45 15.92
N VAL A 79 1.17 -18.05 15.38
CA VAL A 79 0.68 -19.36 15.80
C VAL A 79 1.74 -20.44 15.55
N ALA A 80 2.33 -20.48 14.36
CA ALA A 80 3.39 -21.43 14.03
C ALA A 80 4.60 -21.30 14.97
N ILE A 81 5.02 -20.08 15.32
CA ILE A 81 6.11 -19.83 16.29
C ILE A 81 5.74 -20.40 17.66
N ARG A 82 4.53 -20.10 18.16
CA ARG A 82 4.08 -20.53 19.49
C ARG A 82 4.04 -22.05 19.62
N ASN A 83 3.65 -22.73 18.55
CA ASN A 83 3.61 -24.19 18.50
C ASN A 83 4.98 -24.83 18.21
N GLN A 84 6.04 -24.03 18.02
CA GLN A 84 7.37 -24.47 17.56
C GLN A 84 7.31 -25.25 16.23
N GLU A 85 6.29 -24.97 15.43
CA GLU A 85 6.08 -25.56 14.13
C GLU A 85 6.90 -24.79 13.07
N ARG A 86 7.28 -25.49 12.01
CA ARG A 86 7.79 -24.81 10.82
C ARG A 86 6.60 -24.16 10.14
N MET A 87 6.79 -22.95 9.60
CA MET A 87 5.84 -22.39 8.62
C MET A 87 5.54 -23.44 7.56
N ASP A 88 4.27 -23.74 7.39
CA ASP A 88 3.81 -24.68 6.39
C ASP A 88 3.98 -24.10 4.97
N GLN A 89 3.55 -24.84 3.96
CA GLN A 89 3.66 -24.40 2.57
C GLN A 89 2.65 -23.31 2.21
N GLU A 90 1.54 -23.23 2.95
CA GLU A 90 0.43 -22.31 2.70
C GLU A 90 0.82 -20.90 3.15
N THR A 91 1.22 -20.71 4.40
CA THR A 91 1.69 -19.41 4.90
C THR A 91 2.89 -18.89 4.11
N ARG A 92 3.78 -19.77 3.62
CA ARG A 92 4.89 -19.36 2.72
C ARG A 92 4.41 -18.88 1.36
N LYS A 93 3.33 -19.45 0.85
CA LYS A 93 2.72 -19.02 -0.41
C LYS A 93 2.03 -17.68 -0.20
N ASP A 94 1.34 -17.51 0.90
CA ASP A 94 0.64 -16.26 1.24
C ASP A 94 1.65 -15.12 1.47
N GLN A 95 2.77 -15.40 2.14
CA GLN A 95 3.87 -14.45 2.26
C GLN A 95 4.42 -13.98 0.90
N ARG A 96 4.59 -14.90 -0.06
CA ARG A 96 5.05 -14.54 -1.42
C ARG A 96 4.01 -13.74 -2.17
N TYR A 97 2.75 -14.13 -2.05
CA TYR A 97 1.64 -13.39 -2.66
C TYR A 97 1.55 -11.96 -2.11
N LEU A 98 1.70 -11.79 -0.80
CA LEU A 98 1.72 -10.47 -0.16
C LEU A 98 2.92 -9.63 -0.65
N GLN A 99 4.08 -10.25 -0.84
CA GLN A 99 5.25 -9.58 -1.41
C GLN A 99 4.99 -9.09 -2.84
N GLU A 100 4.45 -9.94 -3.72
CA GLU A 100 4.08 -9.56 -5.09
C GLU A 100 3.05 -8.41 -5.09
N LYS A 101 2.05 -8.48 -4.20
CA LYS A 101 1.03 -7.44 -4.04
C LYS A 101 1.62 -6.11 -3.57
N MET A 102 2.60 -6.14 -2.67
CA MET A 102 3.30 -4.94 -2.21
C MET A 102 4.21 -4.33 -3.27
N ASP A 103 4.90 -5.16 -4.06
CA ASP A 103 5.73 -4.70 -5.18
C ASP A 103 4.87 -4.03 -6.26
N ASP A 104 3.71 -4.63 -6.58
CA ASP A 104 2.73 -4.05 -7.50
C ASP A 104 2.12 -2.76 -6.94
N PHE A 105 1.81 -2.73 -5.64
CA PHE A 105 1.30 -1.53 -4.98
C PHE A 105 2.31 -0.39 -5.08
N ASP A 106 3.58 -0.58 -4.70
CA ASP A 106 4.56 0.51 -4.73
C ASP A 106 4.78 0.99 -6.17
N ALA A 107 5.00 0.10 -7.13
CA ALA A 107 5.22 0.48 -8.52
C ALA A 107 4.06 1.31 -9.09
N ASN A 108 2.82 0.92 -8.84
CA ASN A 108 1.63 1.62 -9.32
C ASN A 108 1.38 2.92 -8.55
N TYR A 109 1.54 2.90 -7.23
CA TYR A 109 1.34 4.06 -6.38
C TYR A 109 2.35 5.17 -6.65
N GLN A 110 3.63 4.84 -6.93
CA GLN A 110 4.64 5.82 -7.33
C GLN A 110 4.28 6.50 -8.65
N ARG A 111 3.79 5.75 -9.64
CA ARG A 111 3.32 6.30 -10.92
C ARG A 111 2.14 7.24 -10.71
N PHE A 112 1.14 6.80 -9.95
CA PHE A 112 -0.01 7.62 -9.58
C PHE A 112 0.43 8.92 -8.87
N ARG A 113 1.33 8.83 -7.88
CA ARG A 113 1.88 9.99 -7.16
C ARG A 113 2.55 10.99 -8.08
N GLN A 114 3.31 10.54 -9.07
CA GLN A 114 3.93 11.44 -10.04
C GLN A 114 2.88 12.12 -10.93
N GLN A 115 1.87 11.38 -11.37
CA GLN A 115 0.78 11.92 -12.19
C GLN A 115 -0.03 12.98 -11.46
N ILE A 116 -0.48 12.68 -10.23
CA ILE A 116 -1.30 13.62 -9.46
C ILE A 116 -0.51 14.86 -9.06
N ARG A 117 0.76 14.73 -8.69
CA ARG A 117 1.62 15.89 -8.39
C ARG A 117 1.80 16.81 -9.60
N ARG A 118 2.02 16.23 -10.79
CA ARG A 118 2.12 17.00 -12.03
C ARG A 118 0.82 17.74 -12.32
N PHE A 119 -0.30 17.03 -12.25
CA PHE A 119 -1.63 17.62 -12.45
C PHE A 119 -1.91 18.78 -11.48
N LEU A 120 -1.67 18.57 -10.19
CA LEU A 120 -1.87 19.60 -9.16
C LEU A 120 -0.95 20.80 -9.35
N ALA A 121 0.32 20.59 -9.76
CA ALA A 121 1.23 21.70 -10.06
C ALA A 121 0.73 22.53 -11.25
N GLU A 122 0.26 21.88 -12.31
CA GLU A 122 -0.28 22.53 -13.51
C GLU A 122 -1.59 23.27 -13.22
N THR A 123 -2.41 22.80 -12.27
CA THR A 123 -3.74 23.36 -12.03
C THR A 123 -3.83 24.33 -10.87
N LEU A 124 -3.01 24.17 -9.82
CA LEU A 124 -3.04 25.01 -8.62
C LEU A 124 -1.93 26.07 -8.58
N ILE A 125 -0.76 25.81 -9.18
CA ILE A 125 0.41 26.71 -9.09
C ILE A 125 0.52 27.60 -10.34
N HIS A 126 0.16 27.07 -11.51
CA HIS A 126 0.18 27.81 -12.78
C HIS A 126 -1.20 27.77 -13.45
N PRO A 127 -2.21 28.47 -12.91
CA PRO A 127 -3.53 28.49 -13.54
C PRO A 127 -3.42 29.09 -14.94
N LEU A 128 -3.72 28.28 -15.96
CA LEU A 128 -3.89 28.71 -17.35
C LEU A 128 -5.08 29.66 -17.50
#